data_AF-A0A9N8ELG8-F1
#
_entry.id   AF-A0A9N8ELG8-F1
#
_cell.length_a   1.000
_cell.length_b   1.000
_cell.length_c   1.000
_cell.angle_alpha   90.00
_cell.angle_beta   90.00
_cell.angle_gamma   90.00
#
_symmetry.space_group_name_H-M   'P 1'
#
loop_
_entity.id
_entity.type
_entity.pdbx_description
1 polymer ?
#
loop_
_entity_poly.entity_id
_entity_poly.type
_entity_poly.pdbx_seq_one_letter_code
_entity_poly.pdbx_strand_id
1 'polypeptide(L)'
;MGRYSSVQAYADSNSNMRSVSYEQATGSGEVKKGAVKAEKVSNPYGSTAGAGSGEFHVYRHARAREQERWKQINEQEKMERLDKEFKDKVQNFDEETNNKTDKNRKKRQRQKEAKMRKKNLQLSGVAAAVVAQQEEKEKKEQQNNGNQKEDVEFTYKPSNNEEEQQDDDKKQPAKEVPPTAEAKQSAIPNDGSFLEMMKKNLAESESSNVPEEKKSDPGDDEEEPPKKRQAT
;
A
#
# COMPACT_ATOMS: atom_id res chain seq x y z
N MET A 1 -20.46 24.65 62.73
CA MET A 1 -20.49 24.82 61.26
C MET A 1 -19.07 24.65 60.71
N GLY A 2 -18.70 23.44 60.29
CA GLY A 2 -17.38 23.19 59.67
C GLY A 2 -17.43 23.51 58.17
N ARG A 3 -16.48 24.30 57.66
CA ARG A 3 -16.35 24.54 56.21
C ARG A 3 -15.47 23.45 55.61
N TYR A 4 -16.06 22.55 54.82
CA TYR A 4 -15.29 21.59 54.03
C TYR A 4 -14.63 22.32 52.86
N SER A 5 -13.30 22.38 52.84
CA SER A 5 -12.53 22.80 51.67
C SER A 5 -12.44 21.65 50.68
N SER A 6 -13.21 21.71 49.59
CA SER A 6 -13.11 20.74 48.49
C SER A 6 -11.80 20.95 47.73
N VAL A 7 -10.82 20.08 47.96
CA VAL A 7 -9.60 20.04 47.14
C VAL A 7 -9.98 19.48 45.77
N GLN A 8 -10.03 20.34 44.75
CA GLN A 8 -10.19 19.91 43.38
C GLN A 8 -8.88 19.24 42.91
N ALA A 9 -8.89 17.91 42.85
CA ALA A 9 -7.81 17.17 42.25
C ALA A 9 -7.85 17.37 40.72
N TYR A 10 -6.92 18.16 40.19
CA TYR A 10 -6.68 18.25 38.75
C TYR A 10 -6.06 16.94 38.27
N ALA A 11 -6.91 15.97 37.91
CA ALA A 11 -6.48 14.84 37.10
C ALA A 11 -6.12 15.36 35.71
N ASP A 12 -4.85 15.21 35.31
CA ASP A 12 -4.31 15.71 34.04
C ASP A 12 -4.71 14.80 32.86
N SER A 13 -6.00 14.48 32.77
CA SER A 13 -6.59 13.53 31.82
C SER A 13 -7.00 14.18 30.51
N ASN A 14 -6.26 15.20 30.07
CA ASN A 14 -6.48 15.85 28.78
C ASN A 14 -5.69 15.10 27.69
N SER A 15 -6.36 14.29 26.88
CA SER A 15 -5.73 13.50 25.81
C SER A 15 -5.06 14.35 24.72
N ASN A 16 -5.33 15.66 24.67
CA ASN A 16 -4.69 16.60 23.77
C ASN A 16 -3.34 17.14 24.30
N MET A 17 -2.99 16.85 25.57
CA MET A 17 -1.66 17.11 26.10
C MET A 17 -0.73 15.95 25.74
N ARG A 18 0.22 16.20 24.86
CA ARG A 18 1.24 15.22 24.44
C ARG A 18 2.28 15.05 25.55
N SER A 19 1.93 14.31 26.60
CA SER A 19 2.81 14.03 27.73
C SER A 19 4.06 13.29 27.26
N VAL A 20 5.22 13.92 27.45
CA VAL A 20 6.52 13.25 27.27
C VAL A 20 6.70 12.32 28.47
N SER A 21 6.93 11.02 28.23
CA SER A 21 7.12 10.08 29.34
C SER A 21 8.38 10.44 30.13
N TYR A 22 8.41 10.09 31.41
CA TYR A 22 9.58 10.39 32.26
C TYR A 22 10.86 9.79 31.67
N GLU A 23 10.84 8.55 31.15
CA GLU A 23 12.01 7.92 30.52
C GLU A 23 12.47 8.64 29.24
N GLN A 24 11.51 9.23 28.50
CA GLN A 24 11.76 9.99 27.29
C GLN A 24 12.33 11.40 27.59
N ALA A 25 12.00 11.96 28.77
CA ALA A 25 12.57 13.21 29.27
C ALA A 25 13.96 13.01 29.92
N THR A 26 14.19 11.90 30.62
CA THR A 26 15.49 11.57 31.24
C THR A 26 16.50 10.95 30.28
N GLY A 27 16.09 10.63 29.05
CA GLY A 27 16.97 10.04 28.03
C GLY A 27 17.42 8.61 28.34
N SER A 28 16.73 7.90 29.23
CA SER A 28 17.07 6.55 29.67
C SER A 28 16.43 5.43 28.84
N GLY A 29 15.52 5.76 27.92
CA GLY A 29 15.03 4.84 26.90
C GLY A 29 15.87 4.90 25.61
N GLU A 30 16.02 3.77 24.90
CA GLU A 30 16.77 3.67 23.63
C GLU A 30 16.06 4.35 22.43
N VAL A 31 15.79 5.65 22.53
CA VAL A 31 15.30 6.45 21.41
C VAL A 31 16.44 7.33 20.92
N LYS A 32 17.08 6.94 19.81
CA LYS A 32 18.18 7.68 19.13
C LYS A 32 17.72 8.99 18.46
N LYS A 33 16.67 9.64 18.96
CA LYS A 33 16.34 11.05 18.65
C LYS A 33 16.92 11.88 19.79
N GLY A 34 18.11 12.44 19.57
CA GLY A 34 18.82 13.25 20.56
C GLY A 34 17.94 14.39 21.09
N ALA A 35 18.20 14.82 22.32
CA ALA A 35 17.40 15.82 23.04
C ALA A 35 17.07 17.03 22.15
N VAL A 36 15.80 17.47 22.17
CA VAL A 36 15.30 18.56 21.33
C VAL A 36 16.07 19.84 21.64
N LYS A 37 17.05 20.15 20.79
CA LYS A 37 17.93 21.30 20.98
C LYS A 37 17.20 22.55 20.52
N ALA A 38 16.63 23.28 21.50
CA ALA A 38 16.06 24.60 21.26
C ALA A 38 17.09 25.51 20.58
N GLU A 39 16.64 26.27 19.58
CA GLU A 39 17.49 27.24 18.91
C GLU A 39 17.83 28.39 19.86
N LYS A 40 19.09 28.50 20.24
CA LYS A 40 19.56 29.61 21.08
C LYS A 40 19.70 30.89 20.25
N VAL A 41 18.69 31.75 20.31
CA VAL A 41 18.77 33.12 19.80
C VAL A 41 19.86 33.88 20.57
N SER A 42 20.78 34.52 19.86
CA SER A 42 21.73 35.45 20.47
C SER A 42 21.18 36.87 20.35
N ASN A 43 21.30 37.65 21.43
CA ASN A 43 20.90 39.06 21.49
C ASN A 43 19.40 39.29 21.22
N PRO A 44 18.48 38.77 22.06
CA PRO A 44 17.06 39.09 21.95
C PRO A 44 16.83 40.59 22.19
N TYR A 45 16.13 41.24 21.27
CA TYR A 45 15.64 42.61 21.45
C TYR A 45 14.50 42.65 22.47
N GLY A 46 14.28 43.80 23.12
CA GLY A 46 13.18 43.97 24.06
C GLY A 46 11.82 43.82 23.37
N SER A 47 10.83 43.23 24.05
CA SER A 47 9.51 42.90 23.47
C SER A 47 8.70 44.12 22.97
N THR A 48 9.10 45.34 23.36
CA THR A 48 8.50 46.61 22.92
C THR A 48 9.41 47.40 21.96
N ALA A 49 10.51 46.81 21.49
CA ALA A 49 11.37 47.43 20.49
C ALA A 49 10.65 47.48 19.13
N GLY A 50 10.87 48.56 18.38
CA GLY A 50 10.35 48.68 17.01
C GLY A 50 11.06 47.74 16.02
N ALA A 51 10.45 47.53 14.85
CA ALA A 51 11.03 46.70 13.80
C ALA A 51 12.36 47.29 13.28
N GLY A 52 13.46 46.58 13.54
CA GLY A 52 14.78 46.92 13.00
C GLY A 52 14.96 46.45 11.55
N SER A 53 15.92 47.04 10.83
CA SER A 53 16.22 46.69 9.43
C SER A 53 16.63 45.23 9.21
N GLY A 54 17.22 44.57 10.23
CA GLY A 54 17.59 43.16 10.18
C GLY A 54 16.44 42.18 10.41
N GLU A 55 15.32 42.61 10.98
CA GLU A 55 14.23 41.74 11.46
C GLU A 55 13.58 40.94 10.31
N PHE A 56 13.44 41.57 9.15
CA PHE A 56 12.93 40.91 7.94
C PHE A 56 13.75 39.67 7.56
N HIS A 57 15.08 39.74 7.65
CA HIS A 57 15.94 38.60 7.33
C HIS A 57 15.85 37.51 8.40
N VAL A 58 15.77 37.87 9.69
CA VAL A 58 15.54 36.92 10.79
C VAL A 58 14.23 36.15 10.56
N TYR A 59 13.12 36.84 10.33
CA TYR A 59 11.84 36.21 10.01
C TYR A 59 11.92 35.32 8.76
N ARG A 60 12.56 35.78 7.68
CA ARG A 60 12.73 34.99 6.45
C ARG A 60 13.46 33.67 6.71
N HIS A 61 14.55 33.69 7.48
CA HIS A 61 15.31 32.50 7.84
C HIS A 61 14.57 31.58 8.82
N ALA A 62 13.87 32.14 9.80
CA ALA A 62 13.01 31.38 10.71
C ALA A 62 11.87 30.67 9.95
N ARG A 63 11.16 31.40 9.07
CA ARG A 63 10.07 30.86 8.25
C ARG A 63 10.53 29.77 7.29
N ALA A 64 11.70 29.94 6.66
CA ALA A 64 12.26 28.91 5.76
C ALA A 64 12.53 27.59 6.51
N ARG A 65 13.17 27.66 7.68
CA ARG A 65 13.43 26.48 8.53
C ARG A 65 12.14 25.83 9.04
N GLU A 66 11.15 26.64 9.41
CA GLU A 66 9.86 26.14 9.85
C GLU A 66 9.10 25.43 8.71
N GLN A 67 9.12 25.99 7.49
CA GLN A 67 8.55 25.34 6.31
C GLN A 67 9.27 24.02 5.97
N GLU A 68 10.59 23.98 6.11
CA GLU A 68 11.38 22.76 5.92
C GLU A 68 11.00 21.69 6.97
N ARG A 69 10.88 22.09 8.25
CA ARG A 69 10.42 21.23 9.34
C ARG A 69 9.03 20.63 9.06
N TRP A 70 8.07 21.44 8.61
CA TRP A 70 6.74 20.95 8.23
C TRP A 70 6.78 20.00 7.03
N LYS A 71 7.60 20.27 6.00
CA LYS A 71 7.78 19.35 4.87
C LYS A 71 8.31 17.99 5.33
N GLN A 72 9.35 17.97 6.16
CA GLN A 72 9.92 16.73 6.70
C GLN A 72 8.91 15.93 7.53
N ILE A 73 8.08 16.60 8.34
CA ILE A 73 7.02 15.94 9.14
C ILE A 73 5.95 15.34 8.23
N ASN A 74 5.43 16.11 7.28
CA ASN A 74 4.38 15.65 6.36
C ASN A 74 4.88 14.51 5.44
N GLU A 75 6.16 14.54 5.06
CA GLU A 75 6.79 13.46 4.30
C GLU A 75 6.95 12.20 5.16
N GLN A 76 7.42 12.31 6.41
CA GLN A 76 7.50 11.19 7.35
C GLN A 76 6.12 10.57 7.59
N GLU A 77 5.09 11.36 7.87
CA GLU A 77 3.71 10.89 8.05
C GLU A 77 3.19 10.16 6.80
N LYS A 78 3.47 10.69 5.60
CA LYS A 78 3.09 10.04 4.34
C LYS A 78 3.79 8.69 4.17
N MET A 79 5.08 8.60 4.47
CA MET A 79 5.82 7.33 4.38
C MET A 79 5.33 6.34 5.43
N GLU A 80 5.18 6.74 6.70
CA GLU A 80 4.64 5.88 7.77
C GLU A 80 3.24 5.34 7.43
N ARG A 81 2.37 6.15 6.81
CA ARG A 81 1.05 5.71 6.35
C ARG A 81 1.14 4.67 5.23
N LEU A 82 1.96 4.91 4.20
CA LEU A 82 2.15 3.98 3.08
C LEU A 82 2.78 2.65 3.55
N ASP A 83 3.75 2.72 4.45
CA ASP A 83 4.38 1.56 5.09
C ASP A 83 3.36 0.71 5.86
N LYS A 84 2.44 1.36 6.58
CA LYS A 84 1.36 0.68 7.30
C LYS A 84 0.38 0.04 6.32
N GLU A 85 -0.11 0.79 5.33
CA GLU A 85 -1.01 0.28 4.29
C GLU A 85 -0.40 -0.92 3.55
N PHE A 86 0.93 -0.94 3.33
CA PHE A 86 1.65 -2.06 2.73
C PHE A 86 1.71 -3.28 3.67
N LYS A 87 2.09 -3.08 4.94
CA LYS A 87 2.15 -4.16 5.95
C LYS A 87 0.78 -4.81 6.15
N ASP A 88 -0.27 -4.00 6.26
CA ASP A 88 -1.66 -4.47 6.38
C ASP A 88 -2.08 -5.31 5.15
N LYS A 89 -1.71 -4.90 3.92
CA LYS A 89 -1.96 -5.68 2.69
C LYS A 89 -1.22 -7.01 2.67
N VAL A 90 0.06 -7.04 3.05
CA VAL A 90 0.86 -8.28 3.11
C VAL A 90 0.26 -9.26 4.14
N GLN A 91 -0.07 -8.78 5.34
CA GLN A 91 -0.72 -9.59 6.38
C GLN A 91 -2.04 -10.20 5.88
N ASN A 92 -2.89 -9.42 5.22
CA ASN A 92 -4.14 -9.94 4.66
C ASN A 92 -3.91 -11.05 3.60
N PHE A 93 -2.91 -10.91 2.73
CA PHE A 93 -2.57 -11.97 1.76
C PHE A 93 -1.97 -13.21 2.41
N ASP A 94 -1.12 -13.05 3.42
CA ASP A 94 -0.59 -14.17 4.21
C ASP A 94 -1.71 -14.89 4.96
N GLU A 95 -2.65 -14.18 5.56
CA GLU A 95 -3.83 -14.76 6.21
C GLU A 95 -4.72 -15.49 5.20
N GLU A 96 -5.00 -14.91 4.02
CA GLU A 96 -5.79 -15.58 2.98
C GLU A 96 -5.13 -16.87 2.48
N THR A 97 -3.83 -16.84 2.21
CA THR A 97 -3.08 -17.99 1.70
C THR A 97 -2.92 -19.09 2.75
N ASN A 98 -2.69 -18.72 4.01
CA ASN A 98 -2.71 -19.64 5.15
C ASN A 98 -4.10 -20.26 5.33
N ASN A 99 -5.17 -19.47 5.30
CA ASN A 99 -6.55 -19.97 5.40
C ASN A 99 -6.91 -20.95 4.27
N LYS A 100 -6.51 -20.68 3.02
CA LYS A 100 -6.67 -21.61 1.88
C LYS A 100 -5.86 -22.89 2.09
N THR A 101 -4.61 -22.76 2.52
CA THR A 101 -3.69 -23.87 2.79
C THR A 101 -4.20 -24.77 3.91
N ASP A 102 -4.72 -24.20 4.99
CA ASP A 102 -5.25 -24.94 6.13
C ASP A 102 -6.58 -25.64 5.84
N LYS A 103 -7.47 -25.01 5.06
CA LYS A 103 -8.68 -25.70 4.55
C LYS A 103 -8.28 -26.95 3.75
N ASN A 104 -7.29 -26.82 2.86
CA ASN A 104 -6.77 -27.93 2.07
C ASN A 104 -6.03 -28.99 2.91
N ARG A 105 -5.24 -28.57 3.91
CA ARG A 105 -4.57 -29.45 4.88
C ARG A 105 -5.59 -30.26 5.68
N LYS A 106 -6.62 -29.61 6.22
CA LYS A 106 -7.73 -30.24 6.96
C LYS A 106 -8.50 -31.23 6.09
N LYS A 107 -8.78 -30.91 4.82
CA LYS A 107 -9.40 -31.85 3.85
C LYS A 107 -8.53 -33.09 3.63
N ARG A 108 -7.23 -32.91 3.34
CA ARG A 108 -6.27 -34.02 3.16
C ARG A 108 -6.11 -34.87 4.42
N GLN A 109 -6.13 -34.27 5.61
CA GLN A 109 -6.05 -34.98 6.88
C GLN A 109 -7.29 -35.84 7.13
N ARG A 110 -8.51 -35.28 6.97
CA ARG A 110 -9.76 -36.04 7.08
C ARG A 110 -9.78 -37.26 6.13
N GLN A 111 -9.35 -37.08 4.88
CA GLN A 111 -9.25 -38.17 3.90
C GLN A 111 -8.23 -39.25 4.31
N LYS A 112 -7.07 -38.87 4.88
CA LYS A 112 -6.10 -39.82 5.43
C LYS A 112 -6.69 -40.60 6.60
N GLU A 113 -7.34 -39.93 7.53
CA GLU A 113 -7.99 -40.55 8.69
C GLU A 113 -9.11 -41.51 8.29
N ALA A 114 -9.98 -41.11 7.34
CA ALA A 114 -11.02 -41.98 6.78
C ALA A 114 -10.42 -43.23 6.10
N LYS A 115 -9.37 -43.07 5.29
CA LYS A 115 -8.67 -44.19 4.64
C LYS A 115 -8.03 -45.14 5.65
N MET A 116 -7.45 -44.62 6.74
CA MET A 116 -6.90 -45.44 7.83
C MET A 116 -8.00 -46.18 8.61
N ARG A 117 -9.13 -45.50 8.91
CA ARG A 117 -10.31 -46.14 9.53
C ARG A 117 -10.86 -47.27 8.67
N LYS A 118 -11.01 -47.06 7.34
CA LYS A 118 -11.48 -48.09 6.40
C LYS A 118 -10.56 -49.31 6.37
N LYS A 119 -9.23 -49.09 6.34
CA LYS A 119 -8.23 -50.18 6.46
C LYS A 119 -8.37 -50.95 7.78
N ASN A 120 -8.48 -50.25 8.91
CA ASN A 120 -8.59 -50.87 10.22
C ASN A 120 -9.88 -51.71 10.36
N LEU A 121 -11.02 -51.22 9.83
CA LEU A 121 -12.29 -51.96 9.82
C LEU A 121 -12.25 -53.21 8.91
N GLN A 122 -11.51 -53.14 7.80
CA GLN A 122 -11.28 -54.30 6.92
C GLN A 122 -10.41 -55.35 7.62
N LEU A 123 -9.33 -54.91 8.29
CA LEU A 123 -8.47 -55.79 9.10
C LEU A 123 -9.20 -56.41 10.31
N SER A 124 -10.24 -55.77 10.84
CA SER A 124 -11.04 -56.29 11.96
C SER A 124 -12.26 -57.14 11.55
N GLY A 125 -12.42 -57.46 10.25
CA GLY A 125 -13.41 -58.44 9.78
C GLY A 125 -14.90 -58.00 9.73
N VAL A 126 -15.22 -56.73 9.98
CA VAL A 126 -16.63 -56.24 10.06
C VAL A 126 -17.16 -55.77 8.68
N ALA A 127 -16.72 -56.41 7.60
CA ALA A 127 -16.73 -55.82 6.27
C ALA A 127 -17.99 -56.13 5.42
N ALA A 128 -19.07 -55.37 5.62
CA ALA A 128 -20.08 -55.12 4.57
C ALA A 128 -20.95 -53.88 4.86
N ALA A 129 -21.81 -53.97 5.88
CA ALA A 129 -22.96 -53.06 6.05
C ALA A 129 -22.60 -51.61 6.41
N VAL A 130 -21.58 -51.40 7.26
CA VAL A 130 -21.23 -50.06 7.77
C VAL A 130 -20.50 -49.20 6.74
N VAL A 131 -19.74 -49.83 5.83
CA VAL A 131 -18.93 -49.12 4.82
C VAL A 131 -19.83 -48.40 3.80
N ALA A 132 -20.91 -49.05 3.35
CA ALA A 132 -21.85 -48.47 2.40
C ALA A 132 -22.55 -47.20 2.94
N GLN A 133 -22.90 -47.18 4.23
CA GLN A 133 -23.55 -46.02 4.85
C GLN A 133 -22.62 -44.81 5.08
N GLN A 134 -21.29 -45.03 5.15
CA GLN A 134 -20.32 -43.94 5.32
C GLN A 134 -20.00 -43.24 4.00
N GLU A 135 -19.94 -43.97 2.88
CA GLU A 135 -19.61 -43.40 1.56
C GLU A 135 -20.71 -42.45 1.02
N GLU A 136 -21.97 -42.65 1.41
CA GLU A 136 -23.08 -41.71 1.14
C GLU A 136 -22.90 -40.34 1.84
N LYS A 137 -22.45 -40.35 3.10
CA LYS A 137 -22.27 -39.10 3.87
C LYS A 137 -21.08 -38.29 3.37
N GLU A 138 -19.95 -38.94 3.03
CA GLU A 138 -18.76 -38.25 2.52
C GLU A 138 -18.99 -37.59 1.14
N LYS A 139 -19.89 -38.12 0.30
CA LYS A 139 -20.27 -37.49 -0.97
C LYS A 139 -21.11 -36.22 -0.78
N LYS A 140 -22.05 -36.23 0.18
CA LYS A 140 -22.93 -35.08 0.47
C LYS A 140 -22.19 -33.88 1.09
N GLU A 141 -21.17 -34.11 1.93
CA GLU A 141 -20.35 -32.99 2.46
C GLU A 141 -19.47 -32.32 1.40
N GLN A 142 -19.01 -33.05 0.37
CA GLN A 142 -18.08 -32.50 -0.63
C GLN A 142 -18.76 -31.56 -1.65
N GLN A 143 -20.06 -31.68 -1.86
CA GLN A 143 -20.81 -30.84 -2.80
C GLN A 143 -21.25 -29.49 -2.20
N ASN A 144 -21.32 -29.37 -0.87
CA ASN A 144 -21.95 -28.23 -0.18
C ASN A 144 -21.03 -27.03 0.08
N ASN A 145 -19.82 -27.01 -0.49
CA ASN A 145 -18.82 -25.94 -0.25
C ASN A 145 -18.06 -25.52 -1.52
N GLY A 146 -18.67 -25.74 -2.70
CA GLY A 146 -18.18 -25.24 -3.98
C GLY A 146 -18.59 -23.79 -4.21
N ASN A 147 -18.02 -22.84 -3.45
CA ASN A 147 -18.17 -21.42 -3.78
C ASN A 147 -17.29 -21.14 -5.01
N GLN A 148 -17.93 -20.91 -6.15
CA GLN A 148 -17.28 -20.73 -7.44
C GLN A 148 -16.47 -19.43 -7.45
N LYS A 149 -15.14 -19.56 -7.46
CA LYS A 149 -14.26 -18.57 -8.07
C LYS A 149 -13.50 -19.31 -9.16
N GLU A 150 -13.46 -18.70 -10.34
CA GLU A 150 -13.01 -19.32 -11.59
C GLU A 150 -11.54 -19.72 -11.48
N ASP A 151 -11.29 -21.04 -11.36
CA ASP A 151 -9.97 -21.62 -11.57
C ASP A 151 -9.65 -21.51 -13.06
N VAL A 152 -9.09 -20.37 -13.48
CA VAL A 152 -8.64 -20.16 -14.86
C VAL A 152 -7.49 -21.14 -15.14
N GLU A 153 -7.78 -22.19 -15.91
CA GLU A 153 -6.86 -23.29 -16.17
C GLU A 153 -5.60 -22.81 -16.91
N PHE A 154 -4.52 -22.63 -16.14
CA PHE A 154 -3.23 -22.10 -16.63
C PHE A 154 -2.59 -23.06 -17.64
N THR A 155 -2.94 -22.89 -18.91
CA THR A 155 -2.44 -23.70 -20.03
C THR A 155 -1.13 -23.13 -20.53
N TYR A 156 -0.01 -23.71 -20.09
CA TYR A 156 1.33 -23.34 -20.55
C TYR A 156 1.56 -23.78 -22.01
N LYS A 157 1.80 -22.83 -22.91
CA LYS A 157 2.24 -23.08 -24.30
C LYS A 157 3.73 -22.76 -24.43
N PRO A 158 4.62 -23.76 -24.58
CA PRO A 158 6.04 -23.51 -24.81
C PRO A 158 6.26 -22.95 -26.23
N SER A 159 6.92 -21.80 -26.31
CA SER A 159 7.49 -21.28 -27.55
C SER A 159 8.84 -21.96 -27.81
N ASN A 160 8.85 -23.02 -28.62
CA ASN A 160 10.04 -23.52 -29.31
C ASN A 160 9.62 -24.51 -30.40
N ASN A 161 9.63 -24.03 -31.66
CA ASN A 161 9.70 -24.82 -32.88
C ASN A 161 10.09 -23.83 -34.00
N GLU A 162 11.38 -23.60 -34.16
CA GLU A 162 11.96 -23.10 -35.40
C GLU A 162 12.90 -24.19 -35.93
N GLU A 163 12.86 -24.41 -37.24
CA GLU A 163 13.42 -25.60 -37.89
C GLU A 163 14.93 -25.47 -38.08
N GLU A 164 15.69 -26.52 -37.75
CA GLU A 164 17.11 -26.59 -38.10
C GLU A 164 17.27 -26.75 -39.62
N GLN A 165 17.84 -25.74 -40.28
CA GLN A 165 18.42 -25.90 -41.62
C GLN A 165 19.93 -26.05 -41.49
N GLN A 166 20.42 -27.20 -41.95
CA GLN A 166 21.84 -27.55 -42.04
C GLN A 166 22.44 -26.91 -43.29
N ASP A 167 23.66 -26.37 -43.21
CA ASP A 167 24.50 -26.12 -44.39
C ASP A 167 25.98 -26.39 -44.07
N ASP A 168 26.66 -27.02 -45.04
CA ASP A 168 27.93 -27.73 -44.85
C ASP A 168 29.19 -26.86 -44.85
N ASP A 169 30.19 -27.31 -44.09
CA ASP A 169 31.44 -26.60 -43.84
C ASP A 169 32.57 -26.99 -44.84
N LYS A 170 33.15 -26.05 -45.60
CA LYS A 170 34.31 -26.30 -46.48
C LYS A 170 35.31 -25.13 -46.55
N LYS A 171 36.62 -25.45 -46.48
CA LYS A 171 37.74 -24.56 -46.08
C LYS A 171 38.94 -24.69 -47.04
N GLN A 172 39.76 -23.68 -47.42
CA GLN A 172 39.80 -22.20 -47.27
C GLN A 172 40.32 -21.61 -48.65
N PRO A 173 41.33 -20.70 -48.85
CA PRO A 173 42.04 -19.72 -47.98
C PRO A 173 42.19 -18.25 -48.51
N ALA A 174 42.25 -17.32 -47.54
CA ALA A 174 43.04 -16.08 -47.44
C ALA A 174 43.10 -15.01 -48.57
N LYS A 175 42.63 -13.78 -48.25
CA LYS A 175 43.35 -12.48 -48.43
C LYS A 175 42.68 -11.29 -47.68
N GLU A 176 43.43 -10.67 -46.76
CA GLU A 176 43.50 -9.24 -46.35
C GLU A 176 42.24 -8.40 -45.90
N VAL A 177 41.88 -8.47 -44.60
CA VAL A 177 41.66 -7.44 -43.50
C VAL A 177 41.42 -5.93 -43.85
N PRO A 178 40.67 -5.05 -43.09
CA PRO A 178 39.49 -5.10 -42.17
C PRO A 178 38.42 -3.95 -42.46
N PRO A 179 37.50 -3.48 -41.55
CA PRO A 179 36.84 -4.07 -40.36
C PRO A 179 35.27 -4.07 -40.39
N THR A 180 34.67 -4.92 -39.54
CA THR A 180 33.33 -4.80 -38.89
C THR A 180 32.10 -4.36 -39.73
N ALA A 181 31.27 -5.34 -40.11
CA ALA A 181 29.85 -5.13 -40.42
C ALA A 181 28.99 -5.52 -39.20
N GLU A 182 28.09 -4.64 -38.77
CA GLU A 182 27.20 -4.87 -37.63
C GLU A 182 25.97 -5.71 -38.00
N ALA A 183 25.32 -6.25 -36.96
CA ALA A 183 24.28 -7.29 -37.08
C ALA A 183 23.01 -6.81 -37.80
N LYS A 184 22.44 -7.70 -38.63
CA LYS A 184 21.09 -7.55 -39.19
C LYS A 184 20.05 -7.71 -38.07
N GLN A 185 19.62 -6.59 -37.48
CA GLN A 185 18.38 -6.56 -36.69
C GLN A 185 17.19 -6.50 -37.65
N SER A 186 16.18 -7.33 -37.42
CA SER A 186 14.91 -7.28 -38.15
C SER A 186 14.17 -5.99 -37.81
N ALA A 187 14.27 -5.00 -38.70
CA ALA A 187 13.61 -3.71 -38.55
C ALA A 187 12.09 -3.86 -38.64
N ILE A 188 11.43 -3.99 -37.49
CA ILE A 188 10.02 -3.66 -37.35
C ILE A 188 9.90 -2.17 -37.72
N PRO A 189 9.09 -1.79 -38.72
CA PRO A 189 8.94 -0.38 -39.06
C PRO A 189 8.40 0.39 -37.84
N ASN A 190 8.97 1.57 -37.59
CA ASN A 190 8.52 2.47 -36.53
C ASN A 190 7.64 3.56 -37.15
N ASP A 191 6.53 3.14 -37.75
CA ASP A 191 5.56 3.95 -38.49
C ASP A 191 4.43 4.49 -37.60
N GLY A 192 4.71 4.72 -36.31
CA GLY A 192 3.89 5.53 -35.38
C GLY A 192 2.52 4.97 -34.97
N SER A 193 1.98 4.02 -35.73
CA SER A 193 0.63 3.46 -35.63
C SER A 193 0.25 2.99 -34.21
N PHE A 194 1.16 2.31 -33.51
CA PHE A 194 0.93 1.88 -32.13
C PHE A 194 0.75 3.06 -31.16
N LEU A 195 1.52 4.13 -31.33
CA LEU A 195 1.46 5.32 -30.48
C LEU A 195 0.17 6.10 -30.72
N GLU A 196 -0.32 6.12 -31.96
CA GLU A 196 -1.57 6.76 -32.37
C GLU A 196 -2.80 5.98 -31.87
N MET A 197 -2.76 4.65 -31.95
CA MET A 197 -3.78 3.78 -31.36
C MET A 197 -3.84 3.95 -29.82
N MET A 198 -2.69 4.05 -29.15
CA MET A 198 -2.64 4.26 -27.70
C MET A 198 -3.19 5.64 -27.29
N LYS A 199 -2.88 6.70 -28.05
CA LYS A 199 -3.46 8.04 -27.84
C LYS A 199 -4.98 8.06 -28.03
N LYS A 200 -5.48 7.36 -29.05
CA LYS A 200 -6.93 7.25 -29.30
C LYS A 200 -7.64 6.55 -28.13
N ASN A 201 -7.10 5.43 -27.65
CA ASN A 201 -7.65 4.72 -26.50
C ASN A 201 -7.65 5.58 -25.22
N LEU A 202 -6.64 6.44 -25.02
CA LEU A 202 -6.65 7.40 -23.91
C LEU A 202 -7.80 8.41 -24.04
N ALA A 203 -7.96 9.04 -25.21
CA ALA A 203 -9.02 10.02 -25.46
C ALA A 203 -10.45 9.41 -25.33
N GLU A 204 -10.63 8.15 -25.71
CA GLU A 204 -11.89 7.41 -25.50
C GLU A 204 -12.13 7.12 -24.00
N SER A 205 -11.08 6.88 -23.20
CA SER A 205 -11.19 6.73 -21.75
C SER A 205 -11.45 8.05 -21.00
N GLU A 206 -10.97 9.17 -21.54
CA GLU A 206 -11.22 10.51 -20.97
C GLU A 206 -12.64 11.01 -21.28
N SER A 207 -13.12 10.80 -22.51
CA SER A 207 -14.47 11.23 -22.92
C SER A 207 -15.62 10.40 -22.32
N SER A 208 -15.35 9.17 -21.88
CA SER A 208 -16.33 8.31 -21.19
C SER A 208 -16.43 8.55 -19.68
N ASN A 209 -15.61 9.43 -19.10
CA ASN A 209 -15.54 9.68 -17.65
C ASN A 209 -15.90 11.13 -17.26
N VAL A 210 -16.83 11.75 -17.99
CA VAL A 210 -17.47 13.02 -17.60
C VAL A 210 -18.75 12.71 -16.79
N PRO A 211 -18.83 13.06 -15.49
CA PRO A 211 -20.06 12.91 -14.73
C PRO A 211 -21.11 13.92 -15.22
N GLU A 212 -22.37 13.49 -15.37
CA GLU A 212 -23.47 14.41 -15.67
C GLU A 212 -23.67 15.40 -14.52
N GLU A 213 -23.26 16.65 -14.72
CA GLU A 213 -23.57 17.75 -13.79
C GLU A 213 -25.08 18.03 -13.81
N LYS A 214 -25.75 17.76 -12.69
CA LYS A 214 -27.13 18.18 -12.46
C LYS A 214 -27.20 19.70 -12.43
N LYS A 215 -27.90 20.28 -13.40
CA LYS A 215 -28.26 21.70 -13.40
C LYS A 215 -29.07 22.04 -12.14
N SER A 216 -28.61 23.02 -11.38
CA SER A 216 -29.39 23.75 -10.38
C SER A 216 -29.58 25.20 -10.84
N ASP A 217 -30.79 25.72 -10.72
CA ASP A 217 -31.14 27.09 -11.12
C ASP A 217 -30.32 28.18 -10.40
N PRO A 218 -30.12 29.35 -11.05
CA PRO A 218 -29.60 30.53 -10.37
C PRO A 218 -30.71 31.21 -9.56
N GLY A 219 -30.70 31.04 -8.24
CA GLY A 219 -31.48 31.83 -7.31
C GLY A 219 -30.65 33.02 -6.77
N ASP A 220 -31.23 34.21 -6.79
CA ASP A 220 -30.62 35.43 -6.27
C ASP A 220 -30.35 35.36 -4.76
N ASP A 221 -29.16 35.78 -4.32
CA ASP A 221 -28.87 36.24 -2.94
C ASP A 221 -27.64 37.17 -2.95
N GLU A 222 -27.88 38.46 -3.20
CA GLU A 222 -26.90 39.56 -3.05
C GLU A 222 -26.72 39.93 -1.55
N GLU A 223 -25.75 39.34 -0.85
CA GLU A 223 -25.37 39.80 0.50
C GLU A 223 -24.47 41.06 0.43
N GLU A 224 -25.05 42.24 0.73
CA GLU A 224 -24.29 43.48 0.95
C GLU A 224 -23.23 43.32 2.07
N PRO A 225 -22.00 43.85 1.91
CA PRO A 225 -21.01 43.86 2.99
C PRO A 225 -21.41 44.81 4.13
N PRO A 226 -21.16 44.45 5.41
CA PRO A 226 -21.69 45.18 6.56
C PRO A 226 -21.12 46.59 6.71
N LYS A 227 -22.04 47.56 6.85
CA LYS A 227 -21.75 48.99 7.03
C LYS A 227 -20.96 49.25 8.32
N LYS A 228 -19.77 49.86 8.21
CA LYS A 228 -18.94 50.29 9.35
C LYS A 228 -19.71 51.26 10.24
N ARG A 229 -19.92 50.89 11.52
CA ARG A 229 -20.35 51.83 12.54
C ARG A 229 -19.21 52.79 12.88
N GLN A 230 -19.41 54.09 12.67
CA GLN A 230 -18.52 55.10 13.27
C GLN A 230 -18.87 55.23 14.75
N ALA A 231 -17.85 55.28 15.60
CA ALA A 231 -17.99 55.63 17.00
C ALA A 231 -17.98 57.15 17.15
N THR A 232 -18.78 57.64 18.10
CA THR A 232 -18.88 59.03 18.57
C THR A 232 -17.64 59.44 19.36
#